data_AF-A0A7X7TNI3-F1
#
_entry.id   AF-A0A7X7TNI3-F1
#
_cell.length_a   1.000
_cell.length_b   1.000
_cell.length_c   1.000
_cell.angle_alpha   90.00
_cell.angle_beta   90.00
_cell.angle_gamma   90.00
#
_symmetry.space_group_name_H-M   'P 1'
#
loop_
_entity.id
_entity.type
_entity.pdbx_description
1 polymer ?
#
loop_
_entity_poly.entity_id
_entity_poly.type
_entity_poly.pdbx_seq_one_letter_code
_entity_poly.pdbx_strand_id
1 'polypeptide(L)'
;VSIFVMLSVFSSKQDYYLLPIIPFAIYLSMLLLNKFDVQNTWIKLSIAIPAVIFISAPVVIFYLSRMEEAAFLGMPSIFVVAAILSISGLIVIYRLYRKNNVYRSLCVMSIGILSMTFVLGCSMPRLNPYIGVADLCKHAKTLAEENRISNYCVYGIHRAENMDVFLGEDVKMVEKEDIVGDSLTNAIVMLPVEKIKKDEELHSAIKNKTYLEIGNHAIVIF
;
A
#
# COMPACT_ATOMS: atom_id res chain seq x y z
N VAL A 1 1.43 30.45 -3.32
CA VAL A 1 -0.02 30.60 -3.61
C VAL A 1 -0.31 30.51 -5.10
N SER A 2 0.34 31.30 -5.97
CA SER A 2 0.09 31.24 -7.43
C SER A 2 0.33 29.86 -8.07
N ILE A 3 1.36 29.11 -7.68
CA ILE A 3 1.61 27.74 -8.19
C ILE A 3 0.50 26.77 -7.73
N PHE A 4 0.07 26.86 -6.47
CA PHE A 4 -1.01 26.03 -5.93
C PHE A 4 -2.36 26.31 -6.62
N VAL A 5 -2.68 27.59 -6.83
CA VAL A 5 -3.90 28.02 -7.52
C VAL A 5 -3.85 27.62 -8.99
N MET A 6 -2.73 27.88 -9.68
CA MET A 6 -2.53 27.51 -11.08
C MET A 6 -2.66 25.99 -11.28
N LEU A 7 -2.03 25.16 -10.43
CA LEU A 7 -2.12 23.70 -10.51
C LEU A 7 -3.49 23.14 -10.10
N SER A 8 -4.22 23.81 -9.19
CA SER A 8 -5.57 23.38 -8.78
C SER A 8 -6.62 23.55 -9.89
N VAL A 9 -6.35 24.41 -10.86
CA VAL A 9 -7.21 24.71 -12.01
C VAL A 9 -6.99 23.74 -13.17
N PHE A 10 -5.82 23.09 -13.28
CA PHE A 10 -5.57 22.07 -14.30
C PHE A 10 -6.15 20.70 -13.90
N SER A 11 -6.93 20.13 -14.81
CA SER A 11 -7.80 18.96 -14.56
C SER A 11 -7.08 17.61 -14.44
N SER A 12 -5.78 17.52 -14.76
CA SER A 12 -4.97 16.31 -14.53
C SER A 12 -4.19 16.44 -13.23
N LYS A 13 -4.90 16.38 -12.09
CA LYS A 13 -4.28 16.49 -10.77
C LYS A 13 -3.55 15.18 -10.44
N GLN A 14 -2.26 15.14 -10.76
CA GLN A 14 -1.42 14.08 -10.22
C GLN A 14 -0.61 14.58 -9.03
N ASP A 15 -0.55 13.75 -7.99
CA ASP A 15 -0.01 14.12 -6.67
C ASP A 15 1.44 14.62 -6.74
N TYR A 16 2.22 14.20 -7.75
CA TYR A 16 3.61 14.65 -7.89
C TYR A 16 3.76 16.12 -8.30
N TYR A 17 2.75 16.76 -8.86
CA TYR A 17 2.83 18.19 -9.23
C TYR A 17 2.98 19.12 -8.02
N LEU A 18 2.66 18.64 -6.81
CA LEU A 18 2.78 19.42 -5.58
C LEU A 18 4.16 19.34 -4.92
N LEU A 19 5.06 18.44 -5.37
CA LEU A 19 6.39 18.25 -4.79
C LEU A 19 7.18 19.56 -4.61
N PRO A 20 7.20 20.49 -5.59
CA PRO A 20 7.96 21.73 -5.46
C PRO A 20 7.50 22.64 -4.31
N ILE A 21 6.27 22.50 -3.82
CA ILE A 21 5.72 23.35 -2.74
C ILE A 21 6.24 22.92 -1.35
N ILE A 22 6.61 21.64 -1.20
CA ILE A 22 7.05 21.06 0.07
C ILE A 22 8.18 21.86 0.75
N PRO A 23 9.32 22.18 0.08
CA PRO A 23 10.41 22.93 0.72
C PRO A 23 9.98 24.32 1.19
N PHE A 24 9.13 25.01 0.41
CA PHE A 24 8.61 26.33 0.79
C PHE A 24 7.68 26.26 2.00
N ALA A 25 6.80 25.26 2.06
CA ALA A 25 5.88 25.06 3.18
C ALA A 25 6.63 24.78 4.49
N ILE A 26 7.69 23.96 4.44
CA ILE A 26 8.53 23.65 5.59
C ILE A 26 9.25 24.93 6.08
N TYR A 27 9.90 25.67 5.18
CA TYR A 27 10.63 26.89 5.54
C TYR A 27 9.71 27.95 6.13
N LEU A 28 8.57 28.19 5.50
CA LEU A 28 7.55 29.12 5.98
C LEU A 28 7.07 28.73 7.39
N SER A 29 6.77 27.44 7.61
CA SER A 29 6.31 26.93 8.90
C SER A 29 7.33 27.17 10.01
N MET A 30 8.63 26.98 9.75
CA MET A 30 9.69 27.25 10.73
C MET A 30 9.83 28.75 11.04
N LEU A 31 9.69 29.61 10.02
CA LEU A 31 9.78 31.05 10.19
C LEU A 31 8.60 31.61 11.00
N LEU A 32 7.39 31.07 10.79
CA LEU A 32 6.21 31.36 11.59
C LEU A 32 6.33 30.82 13.01
N LEU A 33 6.85 29.61 13.20
CA LEU A 33 7.02 29.01 14.53
C LEU A 33 7.92 29.86 15.45
N ASN A 34 8.93 30.52 14.89
CA ASN A 34 9.80 31.43 15.65
C ASN A 34 9.11 32.76 16.04
N LYS A 35 8.00 33.12 15.38
CA LYS A 35 7.21 34.32 15.69
C LYS A 35 6.13 34.08 16.74
N PHE A 36 5.69 32.84 16.94
CA PHE A 36 4.66 32.49 17.92
C PHE A 36 5.28 32.03 19.24
N ASP A 37 4.56 32.25 20.33
CA ASP A 37 4.94 31.66 21.61
C ASP A 37 4.83 30.14 21.52
N VAL A 38 5.99 29.49 21.54
CA VAL A 38 6.15 28.03 21.46
C VAL A 38 5.42 27.32 22.61
N GLN A 39 5.13 28.02 23.72
CA GLN A 39 4.39 27.45 24.84
C GLN A 39 2.87 27.51 24.67
N ASN A 40 2.35 28.17 23.63
CA ASN A 40 0.93 28.31 23.36
C ASN A 40 0.24 26.93 23.25
N THR A 41 -0.89 26.80 23.95
CA THR A 41 -1.72 25.58 24.00
C THR A 41 -2.14 25.13 22.60
N TRP A 42 -2.38 26.06 21.66
CA TRP A 42 -2.77 25.72 20.28
C TRP A 42 -1.66 24.98 19.51
N ILE A 43 -0.40 25.39 19.68
CA ILE A 43 0.74 24.71 19.05
C ILE A 43 0.92 23.32 19.66
N LYS A 44 0.78 23.20 20.99
CA LYS A 44 0.82 21.90 21.67
C LYS A 44 -0.30 20.99 21.18
N LEU A 45 -1.53 21.49 21.05
CA LEU A 45 -2.65 20.71 20.56
C LEU A 45 -2.43 20.22 19.13
N SER A 46 -1.90 21.08 18.25
CA SER A 46 -1.60 20.72 16.86
C SER A 46 -0.55 19.60 16.72
N ILE A 47 0.37 19.47 17.68
CA ILE A 47 1.38 18.39 17.70
C ILE A 47 0.84 17.15 18.44
N ALA A 48 0.00 17.35 19.45
CA ALA A 48 -0.59 16.27 20.22
C ALA A 48 -1.55 15.41 19.35
N ILE A 49 -2.32 16.03 18.44
CA ILE A 49 -3.25 15.31 17.57
C ILE A 49 -2.54 14.22 16.73
N PRO A 50 -1.50 14.53 15.92
CA PRO A 50 -0.72 13.51 15.22
C PRO A 50 -0.10 12.46 16.15
N ALA A 51 0.38 12.87 17.33
CA ALA A 51 0.99 11.95 18.28
C ALA A 51 -0.01 10.92 18.85
N VAL A 52 -1.26 11.34 19.11
CA VAL A 52 -2.33 10.43 19.54
C VAL A 52 -2.68 9.44 18.44
N ILE A 53 -2.73 9.89 17.17
CA ILE A 53 -2.92 9.00 16.02
C ILE A 53 -1.81 7.94 15.98
N PHE A 54 -0.56 8.32 16.19
CA PHE A 54 0.57 7.38 16.22
C PHE A 54 0.45 6.35 17.35
N ILE A 55 -0.03 6.76 18.52
CA ILE A 55 -0.26 5.83 19.64
C ILE A 55 -1.35 4.81 19.32
N SER A 56 -2.38 5.21 18.55
CA SER A 56 -3.47 4.32 18.15
C SER A 56 -3.09 3.30 17.06
N ALA A 57 -1.99 3.52 16.33
CA ALA A 57 -1.55 2.67 15.22
C ALA A 57 -1.53 1.14 15.52
N PRO A 58 -0.93 0.64 16.63
CA PRO A 58 -0.92 -0.79 16.93
C PRO A 58 -2.32 -1.38 17.16
N VAL A 59 -3.23 -0.62 17.78
CA VAL A 59 -4.62 -1.09 18.01
C VAL A 59 -5.35 -1.24 16.68
N VAL A 60 -5.20 -0.26 15.80
CA VAL A 60 -5.83 -0.25 14.47
C VAL A 60 -5.27 -1.39 13.61
N ILE A 61 -3.94 -1.58 13.59
CA ILE A 61 -3.29 -2.65 12.83
C ILE A 61 -3.71 -4.02 13.35
N PHE A 62 -3.80 -4.21 14.67
CA PHE A 62 -4.25 -5.47 15.25
C PHE A 62 -5.73 -5.78 14.91
N TYR A 63 -6.58 -4.76 14.83
CA TYR A 63 -7.97 -4.95 14.42
C TYR A 63 -8.07 -5.30 12.93
N LEU A 64 -7.36 -4.57 12.07
CA LEU A 64 -7.34 -4.81 10.63
C LEU A 64 -6.72 -6.16 10.26
N SER A 65 -5.69 -6.61 10.98
CA SER A 65 -5.06 -7.91 10.72
C SER A 65 -5.99 -9.11 10.94
N ARG A 66 -7.15 -8.90 11.58
CA ARG A 66 -8.19 -9.93 11.75
C ARG A 66 -9.17 -9.99 10.58
N MET A 67 -9.13 -9.05 9.64
CA MET A 67 -9.96 -9.07 8.43
C MET A 67 -9.23 -9.86 7.33
N GLU A 68 -9.93 -10.75 6.64
CA GLU A 68 -9.34 -11.62 5.61
C GLU A 68 -8.65 -10.83 4.48
N GLU A 69 -9.26 -9.74 4.03
CA GLU A 69 -8.74 -8.89 2.95
C GLU A 69 -7.46 -8.14 3.35
N ALA A 70 -7.20 -7.99 4.65
CA ALA A 70 -6.08 -7.24 5.20
C ALA A 70 -5.10 -8.11 6.02
N ALA A 71 -5.13 -9.44 5.82
CA ALA A 71 -4.27 -10.38 6.53
C ALA A 71 -2.77 -10.08 6.36
N PHE A 72 -2.37 -9.45 5.25
CA PHE A 72 -1.00 -8.98 5.02
C PHE A 72 -0.51 -7.97 6.09
N LEU A 73 -1.43 -7.24 6.74
CA LEU A 73 -1.10 -6.34 7.86
C LEU A 73 -0.63 -7.07 9.11
N GLY A 74 -0.89 -8.39 9.22
CA GLY A 74 -0.45 -9.24 10.33
C GLY A 74 1.04 -9.58 10.31
N MET A 75 1.81 -9.12 9.32
CA MET A 75 3.24 -9.42 9.23
C MET A 75 4.05 -8.80 10.39
N PRO A 76 5.06 -9.51 10.93
CA PRO A 76 5.87 -9.01 12.04
C PRO A 76 6.51 -7.63 11.77
N SER A 77 6.90 -7.36 10.52
CA SER A 77 7.47 -6.07 10.10
C SER A 77 6.51 -4.90 10.30
N ILE A 78 5.22 -5.10 10.07
CA ILE A 78 4.20 -4.06 10.19
C ILE A 78 3.91 -3.77 11.66
N PHE A 79 3.95 -4.79 12.52
CA PHE A 79 3.91 -4.59 13.97
C PHE A 79 5.14 -3.82 14.49
N VAL A 80 6.33 -4.06 13.94
CA VAL A 80 7.52 -3.25 14.27
C VAL A 80 7.32 -1.78 13.88
N VAL A 81 6.79 -1.53 12.68
CA VAL A 81 6.42 -0.17 12.24
C VAL A 81 5.42 0.49 13.20
N ALA A 82 4.37 -0.24 13.59
CA ALA A 82 3.37 0.24 14.53
C ALA A 82 3.96 0.58 15.90
N ALA A 83 4.89 -0.26 16.39
CA ALA A 83 5.57 -0.05 17.66
C ALA A 83 6.46 1.20 17.62
N ILE A 84 7.21 1.42 16.54
CA ILE A 84 8.04 2.62 16.35
C ILE A 84 7.17 3.88 16.40
N LEU A 85 6.06 3.89 15.66
CA LEU A 85 5.12 5.02 15.67
C LEU A 85 4.55 5.25 17.07
N SER A 86 4.04 4.21 17.73
CA SER A 86 3.42 4.34 19.06
C SER A 86 4.40 4.83 20.12
N ILE A 87 5.62 4.28 20.16
CA ILE A 87 6.68 4.72 21.08
C ILE A 87 7.05 6.18 20.80
N SER A 88 7.23 6.55 19.53
CA SER A 88 7.53 7.93 19.16
C SER A 88 6.43 8.90 19.59
N GLY A 89 5.16 8.55 19.36
CA GLY A 89 3.99 9.32 19.78
C GLY A 89 3.91 9.50 21.29
N LEU A 90 4.20 8.43 22.06
CA LEU A 90 4.21 8.49 23.52
C LEU A 90 5.33 9.38 24.06
N ILE A 91 6.53 9.31 23.47
CA ILE A 91 7.65 10.20 23.80
C ILE A 91 7.32 11.66 23.46
N VAL A 92 6.65 11.90 22.32
CA VAL A 92 6.20 13.24 21.92
C VAL A 92 5.25 13.82 22.95
N ILE A 93 4.18 13.11 23.33
CA ILE A 93 3.22 13.57 24.35
C ILE A 93 3.92 13.82 25.69
N TYR A 94 4.78 12.88 26.11
CA TYR A 94 5.54 13.01 27.35
C TYR A 94 6.40 14.28 27.38
N ARG A 95 7.17 14.54 26.31
CA ARG A 95 8.03 15.73 26.22
C ARG A 95 7.24 17.02 26.08
N LEU A 96 6.12 16.97 25.38
CA LEU A 96 5.27 18.12 25.12
C LEU A 96 4.60 18.64 26.39
N TYR A 97 4.01 17.75 27.21
CA TYR A 97 3.28 18.14 28.41
C TYR A 97 4.13 18.18 29.67
N ARG A 98 5.11 17.27 29.84
CA ARG A 98 5.91 17.21 31.08
C ARG A 98 7.17 18.08 31.05
N LYS A 99 7.77 18.24 29.87
CA LYS A 99 9.04 18.98 29.70
C LYS A 99 8.88 20.29 28.94
N ASN A 100 7.68 20.61 28.45
CA ASN A 100 7.36 21.82 27.65
C ASN A 100 8.34 22.08 26.49
N ASN A 101 8.95 21.03 25.93
CA ASN A 101 9.99 21.14 24.92
C ASN A 101 9.44 20.80 23.53
N VAL A 102 8.87 21.80 22.84
CA VAL A 102 8.23 21.63 21.53
C VAL A 102 9.22 21.23 20.44
N TYR A 103 10.37 21.92 20.32
CA TYR A 103 11.38 21.62 19.30
C TYR A 103 11.87 20.17 19.37
N ARG A 104 12.18 19.68 20.58
CA ARG A 104 12.59 18.28 20.77
C ARG A 104 11.45 17.29 20.50
N SER A 105 10.20 17.70 20.70
CA SER A 105 9.04 16.87 20.37
C SER A 105 8.89 16.74 18.85
N LEU A 106 9.03 17.84 18.11
CA LEU A 106 9.07 17.83 16.65
C LEU A 106 10.20 16.95 16.11
N CYS A 107 11.42 17.06 16.64
CA CYS A 107 12.53 16.19 16.24
C CYS A 107 12.23 14.71 16.46
N VAL A 108 11.66 14.35 17.62
CA VAL A 108 11.29 12.94 17.89
C VAL A 108 10.22 12.45 16.93
N MET A 109 9.22 13.28 16.63
CA MET A 109 8.17 12.94 15.67
C MET A 109 8.74 12.71 14.27
N SER A 110 9.64 13.59 13.81
CA SER A 110 10.31 13.44 12.52
C SER A 110 11.17 12.18 12.46
N ILE A 111 11.94 11.89 13.52
CA ILE A 111 12.72 10.64 13.60
C ILE A 111 11.79 9.43 13.55
N GLY A 112 10.68 9.45 14.30
CA GLY A 112 9.69 8.37 14.28
C GLY A 112 9.13 8.09 12.89
N ILE A 113 8.75 9.14 12.15
CA ILE A 113 8.25 9.04 10.77
C ILE A 113 9.33 8.50 9.85
N LEU A 114 10.55 9.03 9.91
CA LEU A 114 11.65 8.56 9.05
C LEU A 114 12.03 7.11 9.33
N SER A 115 12.12 6.72 10.60
CA SER A 115 12.40 5.34 11.00
C SER A 115 11.29 4.38 10.55
N MET A 116 10.02 4.78 10.69
CA MET A 116 8.89 4.00 10.19
C MET A 116 8.96 3.81 8.67
N THR A 117 9.17 4.89 7.91
CA THR A 117 9.30 4.84 6.44
C THR A 117 10.45 3.93 6.01
N PHE A 118 11.59 4.00 6.71
CA PHE A 118 12.74 3.15 6.42
C PHE A 118 12.42 1.66 6.63
N VAL A 119 11.85 1.30 7.78
CA VAL A 119 11.48 -0.10 8.07
C VAL A 119 10.42 -0.62 7.10
N LEU A 120 9.44 0.23 6.76
CA LEU A 120 8.42 -0.10 5.78
C LEU A 120 9.03 -0.34 4.39
N GLY A 121 9.95 0.52 3.96
CA GLY A 121 10.71 0.36 2.71
C GLY A 121 11.54 -0.92 2.66
N CYS A 122 12.23 -1.27 3.74
CA CYS A 122 12.94 -2.55 3.83
C CYS A 122 12.00 -3.77 3.81
N SER A 123 10.74 -3.58 4.20
CA SER A 123 9.72 -4.63 4.18
C SER A 123 9.01 -4.76 2.84
N MET A 124 9.27 -3.86 1.89
CA MET A 124 8.60 -3.83 0.60
C MET A 124 8.74 -5.12 -0.22
N PRO A 125 9.90 -5.82 -0.25
CA PRO A 125 10.00 -7.11 -0.93
C PRO A 125 9.05 -8.17 -0.38
N ARG A 126 8.74 -8.13 0.93
CA ARG A 126 7.80 -9.07 1.56
C ARG A 126 6.33 -8.67 1.35
N LEU A 127 6.07 -7.38 1.14
CA LEU A 127 4.76 -6.83 0.79
C LEU A 127 4.42 -7.02 -0.70
N ASN A 128 5.45 -7.21 -1.54
CA ASN A 128 5.30 -7.28 -2.99
C ASN A 128 4.27 -8.33 -3.48
N PRO A 129 4.17 -9.54 -2.93
CA PRO A 129 3.15 -10.51 -3.35
C PRO A 129 1.70 -10.09 -3.08
N TYR A 130 1.49 -9.12 -2.19
CA TYR A 130 0.15 -8.64 -1.81
C TYR A 130 -0.24 -7.35 -2.53
N ILE A 131 0.75 -6.51 -2.87
CA ILE A 131 0.52 -5.18 -3.47
C ILE A 131 0.88 -5.17 -4.95
N GLY A 132 1.89 -5.93 -5.36
CA GLY A 132 2.44 -5.95 -6.70
C GLY A 132 2.08 -7.21 -7.49
N VAL A 133 2.28 -7.14 -8.80
CA VAL A 133 2.03 -8.23 -9.76
C VAL A 133 3.31 -8.92 -10.23
N ALA A 134 4.49 -8.43 -9.84
CA ALA A 134 5.77 -8.90 -10.36
C ALA A 134 6.05 -10.38 -10.02
N ASP A 135 5.82 -10.79 -8.76
CA ASP A 135 6.02 -12.19 -8.36
C ASP A 135 4.98 -13.11 -9.02
N LEU A 136 3.73 -12.65 -9.13
CA LEU A 136 2.66 -13.35 -9.85
C LEU A 136 3.05 -13.61 -11.32
N CYS A 137 3.49 -12.57 -12.04
CA CYS A 137 3.94 -12.69 -13.42
C CYS A 137 5.15 -13.61 -13.57
N LYS A 138 6.11 -13.56 -12.63
CA LYS A 138 7.28 -14.43 -12.65
C LYS A 138 6.91 -15.91 -12.56
N HIS A 139 6.02 -16.25 -11.62
CA HIS A 139 5.55 -17.62 -11.45
C HIS A 139 4.67 -18.07 -12.63
N ALA A 140 3.83 -17.18 -13.15
CA ALA A 140 3.06 -17.47 -14.36
C ALA A 140 3.96 -17.77 -15.56
N LYS A 141 5.06 -17.03 -15.72
CA LYS A 141 6.03 -17.27 -16.79
C LYS A 141 6.73 -18.63 -16.65
N THR A 142 7.14 -19.00 -15.44
CA THR A 142 7.72 -20.34 -15.20
C THR A 142 6.73 -21.45 -15.54
N LEU A 143 5.46 -21.32 -15.14
CA LEU A 143 4.40 -22.27 -15.49
C LEU A 143 4.11 -22.31 -16.99
N ALA A 144 4.20 -21.16 -17.67
CA ALA A 144 4.03 -21.06 -19.12
C ALA A 144 5.12 -21.81 -19.88
N GLU A 145 6.39 -21.64 -19.47
CA GLU A 145 7.54 -22.32 -20.05
C GLU A 145 7.48 -23.84 -19.83
N GLU A 146 7.10 -24.28 -18.63
CA GLU A 146 6.95 -25.70 -18.28
C GLU A 146 5.84 -26.40 -19.08
N ASN A 147 4.71 -25.72 -19.27
CA ASN A 147 3.53 -26.27 -19.95
C ASN A 147 3.43 -25.91 -21.44
N ARG A 148 4.41 -25.16 -21.99
CA ARG A 148 4.42 -24.64 -23.37
C ARG A 148 3.17 -23.83 -23.74
N ILE A 149 2.75 -22.96 -22.82
CA ILE A 149 1.61 -22.07 -22.98
C ILE A 149 2.12 -20.68 -23.35
N SER A 150 1.47 -20.02 -24.32
CA SER A 150 1.84 -18.68 -24.78
C SER A 150 0.72 -17.63 -24.62
N ASN A 151 -0.41 -18.00 -23.99
CA ASN A 151 -1.54 -17.11 -23.84
C ASN A 151 -1.72 -16.75 -22.37
N TYR A 152 -1.49 -15.48 -22.02
CA TYR A 152 -1.79 -14.93 -20.70
C TYR A 152 -3.13 -14.20 -20.72
N CYS A 153 -3.99 -14.58 -19.78
CA CYS A 153 -5.33 -14.03 -19.58
C CYS A 153 -5.45 -13.48 -18.17
N VAL A 154 -6.09 -12.33 -18.00
CA VAL A 154 -6.30 -11.72 -16.69
C VAL A 154 -7.76 -11.34 -16.49
N TYR A 155 -8.29 -11.69 -15.32
CA TYR A 155 -9.64 -11.34 -14.91
C TYR A 155 -9.64 -10.52 -13.63
N GLY A 156 -10.12 -9.28 -13.75
CA GLY A 156 -10.51 -8.50 -12.59
C GLY A 156 -9.37 -8.03 -11.69
N ILE A 157 -8.13 -7.98 -12.18
CA ILE A 157 -6.97 -7.36 -11.53
C ILE A 157 -6.86 -5.89 -11.95
N HIS A 158 -6.67 -4.98 -10.99
CA HIS A 158 -6.55 -3.55 -11.27
C HIS A 158 -5.22 -3.24 -11.99
N ARG A 159 -5.26 -2.43 -13.06
CA ARG A 159 -4.08 -2.06 -13.88
C ARG A 159 -3.31 -3.25 -14.45
N ALA A 160 -4.02 -4.33 -14.78
CA ALA A 160 -3.44 -5.51 -15.40
C ALA A 160 -2.78 -5.23 -16.76
N GLU A 161 -3.05 -4.09 -17.38
CA GLU A 161 -2.33 -3.60 -18.57
C GLU A 161 -0.82 -3.54 -18.36
N ASN A 162 -0.34 -3.15 -17.18
CA ASN A 162 1.10 -3.03 -16.90
C ASN A 162 1.79 -4.38 -16.61
N MET A 163 1.05 -5.49 -16.66
CA MET A 163 1.61 -6.84 -16.49
C MET A 163 2.42 -7.28 -17.71
N ASP A 164 2.16 -6.66 -18.87
CA ASP A 164 2.90 -6.81 -20.12
C ASP A 164 4.41 -6.59 -19.94
N VAL A 165 4.81 -5.59 -19.14
CA VAL A 165 6.21 -5.27 -18.84
C VAL A 165 6.91 -6.43 -18.12
N PHE A 166 6.20 -7.14 -17.26
CA PHE A 166 6.77 -8.24 -16.46
C PHE A 166 6.74 -9.58 -17.21
N LEU A 167 5.72 -9.80 -18.05
CA LEU A 167 5.57 -11.02 -18.83
C LEU A 167 6.39 -10.97 -20.13
N GLY A 168 6.60 -9.78 -20.68
CA GLY A 168 7.23 -9.55 -21.97
C GLY A 168 6.27 -9.74 -23.16
N GLU A 169 4.98 -9.95 -22.89
CA GLU A 169 3.93 -10.20 -23.87
C GLU A 169 2.62 -9.52 -23.42
N ASP A 170 1.79 -9.14 -24.39
CA ASP A 170 0.49 -8.52 -24.11
C ASP A 170 -0.45 -9.49 -23.38
N VAL A 171 -1.14 -8.95 -22.38
CA VAL A 171 -2.10 -9.70 -21.57
C VAL A 171 -3.51 -9.49 -22.11
N LYS A 172 -4.23 -10.59 -22.33
CA LYS A 172 -5.64 -10.53 -22.74
C LYS A 172 -6.53 -10.33 -21.50
N MET A 173 -7.31 -9.27 -21.51
CA MET A 173 -8.38 -9.08 -20.52
C MET A 173 -9.54 -9.98 -20.89
N VAL A 174 -10.01 -10.76 -19.92
CA VAL A 174 -11.06 -11.75 -20.13
C VAL A 174 -12.24 -11.44 -19.22
N GLU A 175 -13.47 -11.73 -19.65
CA GLU A 175 -14.68 -11.55 -18.84
C GLU A 175 -15.05 -12.85 -18.10
N LYS A 176 -16.06 -12.81 -17.24
CA LYS A 176 -16.42 -13.96 -16.39
C LYS A 176 -16.92 -15.13 -17.27
N GLU A 177 -17.66 -14.77 -18.30
CA GLU A 177 -18.36 -15.65 -19.23
C GLU A 177 -17.38 -16.52 -20.02
N ASP A 178 -16.21 -15.98 -20.37
CA ASP A 178 -15.16 -16.72 -21.08
C ASP A 178 -14.49 -17.79 -20.20
N ILE A 179 -14.37 -17.53 -18.90
CA ILE A 179 -13.79 -18.47 -17.92
C ILE A 179 -14.76 -19.63 -17.66
N VAL A 180 -16.05 -19.32 -17.51
CA VAL A 180 -17.10 -20.31 -17.25
C VAL A 180 -17.43 -21.12 -18.51
N GLY A 181 -17.34 -20.50 -19.68
CA GLY A 181 -17.59 -21.14 -20.97
C GLY A 181 -16.49 -22.08 -21.47
N ASP A 182 -15.38 -22.22 -20.74
CA ASP A 182 -14.19 -23.02 -21.09
C ASP A 182 -13.62 -22.69 -22.49
N SER A 183 -13.80 -21.45 -22.96
CA SER A 183 -13.34 -20.99 -24.27
C SER A 183 -11.83 -20.76 -24.33
N LEU A 184 -11.18 -20.81 -23.17
CA LEU A 184 -9.76 -20.58 -22.97
C LEU A 184 -9.02 -21.92 -23.11
N THR A 185 -8.53 -22.25 -24.31
CA THR A 185 -7.71 -23.45 -24.51
C THR A 185 -6.23 -23.10 -24.46
N ASN A 186 -5.44 -23.81 -23.64
CA ASN A 186 -4.00 -23.62 -23.52
C ASN A 186 -3.65 -22.17 -23.12
N ALA A 187 -4.23 -21.72 -22.00
CA ALA A 187 -4.09 -20.36 -21.49
C ALA A 187 -3.86 -20.34 -19.97
N ILE A 188 -3.07 -19.37 -19.51
CA ILE A 188 -2.84 -19.11 -18.09
C ILE A 188 -3.72 -17.94 -17.68
N VAL A 189 -4.66 -18.19 -16.77
CA VAL A 189 -5.58 -17.17 -16.24
C VAL A 189 -5.12 -16.72 -14.87
N MET A 190 -4.92 -15.42 -14.67
CA MET A 190 -4.61 -14.83 -13.37
C MET A 190 -5.80 -14.02 -12.84
N LEU A 191 -6.18 -14.27 -11.59
CA LEU A 191 -7.35 -13.64 -10.98
C LEU A 191 -7.23 -13.51 -9.45
N PRO A 192 -7.95 -12.57 -8.80
CA PRO A 192 -7.95 -12.44 -7.35
C PRO A 192 -8.63 -13.64 -6.65
N VAL A 193 -8.02 -14.16 -5.58
CA VAL A 193 -8.55 -15.28 -4.78
C VAL A 193 -9.91 -14.95 -4.16
N GLU A 194 -10.11 -13.70 -3.75
CA GLU A 194 -11.40 -13.24 -3.19
C GLU A 194 -12.57 -13.41 -4.17
N LYS A 195 -12.32 -13.21 -5.47
CA LYS A 195 -13.35 -13.37 -6.50
C LYS A 195 -13.71 -14.83 -6.72
N ILE A 196 -12.73 -15.74 -6.60
CA ILE A 196 -12.97 -17.19 -6.64
C ILE A 196 -13.84 -17.63 -5.45
N LYS A 197 -13.56 -17.10 -4.25
CA LYS A 197 -14.30 -17.47 -3.03
C LYS A 197 -15.73 -16.91 -2.98
N LYS A 198 -15.94 -15.72 -3.55
CA LYS A 198 -17.25 -15.03 -3.55
C LYS A 198 -18.21 -15.55 -4.63
N ASP A 199 -17.71 -16.22 -5.67
CA ASP A 199 -18.49 -16.61 -6.86
C ASP A 199 -18.46 -18.13 -7.08
N GLU A 200 -19.60 -18.81 -6.82
CA GLU A 200 -19.72 -20.27 -6.95
C GLU A 200 -19.50 -20.77 -8.38
N GLU A 201 -19.86 -19.98 -9.40
CA GLU A 201 -19.69 -20.36 -10.80
C GLU A 201 -18.21 -20.43 -11.17
N LEU A 202 -17.44 -19.41 -10.80
CA LEU A 202 -15.98 -19.38 -10.97
C LEU A 202 -15.30 -20.49 -10.16
N HIS A 203 -15.75 -20.72 -8.93
CA HIS A 203 -15.19 -21.79 -8.09
C HIS A 203 -15.39 -23.17 -8.73
N SER A 204 -16.57 -23.44 -9.29
CA SER A 204 -16.89 -24.71 -9.94
C SER A 204 -16.07 -24.97 -11.21
N ALA A 205 -15.82 -23.94 -12.02
CA ALA A 205 -15.01 -24.03 -13.24
C ALA A 205 -13.52 -24.27 -12.97
N ILE A 206 -13.01 -23.77 -11.85
CA ILE A 206 -11.58 -23.85 -11.48
C ILE A 206 -11.25 -25.11 -10.67
N LYS A 207 -12.24 -25.71 -9.98
CA LYS A 207 -12.03 -26.82 -9.03
C LYS A 207 -11.28 -28.04 -9.59
N ASN A 208 -11.40 -28.30 -10.89
CA ASN A 208 -10.78 -29.46 -11.55
C ASN A 208 -9.46 -29.11 -12.28
N LYS A 209 -8.99 -27.87 -12.19
CA LYS A 209 -7.81 -27.36 -12.91
C LYS A 209 -6.63 -27.15 -11.97
N THR A 210 -5.42 -27.15 -12.53
CA THR A 210 -4.19 -26.84 -11.76
C THR A 210 -4.24 -25.40 -11.31
N TYR A 211 -4.27 -25.18 -9.98
CA TYR A 211 -4.36 -23.87 -9.36
C TYR A 211 -3.14 -23.62 -8.45
N LEU A 212 -2.58 -22.40 -8.51
CA LEU A 212 -1.51 -21.95 -7.64
C LEU A 212 -1.88 -20.59 -7.02
N GLU A 213 -1.86 -20.50 -5.69
CA GLU A 213 -2.11 -19.24 -4.97
C GLU A 213 -0.82 -18.50 -4.64
N ILE A 214 -0.78 -17.20 -4.94
CA ILE A 214 0.33 -16.28 -4.68
C ILE A 214 -0.24 -15.01 -4.06
N GLY A 215 -0.07 -14.86 -2.74
CA GLY A 215 -0.62 -13.72 -2.00
C GLY A 215 -2.14 -13.68 -2.12
N ASN A 216 -2.68 -12.57 -2.63
CA ASN A 216 -4.13 -12.38 -2.84
C ASN A 216 -4.60 -12.79 -4.25
N HIS A 217 -3.72 -13.35 -5.08
CA HIS A 217 -3.98 -13.72 -6.47
C HIS A 217 -3.77 -15.21 -6.70
N ALA A 218 -4.43 -15.75 -7.70
CA ALA A 218 -4.31 -17.14 -8.14
C ALA A 218 -3.95 -17.20 -9.62
N ILE A 219 -3.20 -18.23 -9.98
CA ILE A 219 -2.89 -18.63 -11.35
C ILE A 219 -3.61 -19.95 -11.61
N VAL A 220 -4.38 -20.02 -12.69
CA VAL A 220 -5.11 -21.22 -13.12
C VAL A 220 -4.72 -21.55 -14.56
N ILE A 221 -4.43 -22.83 -14.81
CA ILE A 221 -4.09 -23.33 -16.14
C ILE A 221 -5.35 -23.89 -16.79
N PHE A 222 -5.71 -23.36 -17.96
CA PHE A 222 -6.84 -23.81 -18.77
C PHE A 222 -6.38 -24.57 -20.01
#